data_AF-A0A2N2GVM5-F1
#
_entry.id   AF-A0A2N2GVM5-F1
#
_cell.length_a   1.000
_cell.length_b   1.000
_cell.length_c   1.000
_cell.angle_alpha   90.00
_cell.angle_beta   90.00
_cell.angle_gamma   90.00
#
_symmetry.space_group_name_H-M   'P 1'
#
loop_
_entity.id
_entity.type
_entity.pdbx_description
1 polymer ?
#
loop_
_entity_poly.entity_id
_entity_poly.type
_entity_poly.pdbx_seq_one_letter_code
_entity_poly.pdbx_strand_id
1 'polypeptide(L)'
;MQWFEEILTHEISHLWWGILASPMDISRTALMSEGMAITSQYEYIRRKYYDMLDADWVLWTKFRRNQIYLWYLTDPQTLPPILLPEGGSWPDTVNEQVVWAYYKTSSFLDLIRVTLGDDAFFSAITTYVDACTHSECVIDDVETIFEQSSGVELTHLFDAFARTTTYPTLELGFVPCAPDASPCVSLVTLSQETEMSLPVELFLEDEDGVIIHRARATLSSLSAEFPITTDDRAVRVRINPRLQAFYRVVPAVIGDVNFDGETDGFDWLEVVLAQGRRAVLDKVNPGLYDIDEQFDTRLDTVIDGVIDDGDLDLISAGFGAVSGGAK
;
A
#
# COMPACT_ATOMS: atom_id res chain seq x y z
N MET A 1 4.93 -24.27 7.87
CA MET A 1 3.53 -24.73 7.90
C MET A 1 2.61 -23.69 7.28
N GLN A 2 2.65 -22.42 7.71
CA GLN A 2 1.88 -21.33 7.11
C GLN A 2 2.15 -21.12 5.60
N TRP A 3 3.42 -21.10 5.17
CA TRP A 3 3.78 -21.00 3.74
C TRP A 3 3.14 -22.06 2.84
N PHE A 4 3.04 -23.30 3.32
CA PHE A 4 2.36 -24.36 2.58
C PHE A 4 0.86 -24.08 2.48
N GLU A 5 0.24 -23.56 3.54
CA GLU A 5 -1.18 -23.22 3.52
C GLU A 5 -1.50 -21.95 2.70
N GLU A 6 -0.57 -20.99 2.61
CA GLU A 6 -0.68 -19.85 1.69
C GLU A 6 -0.80 -20.36 0.25
N ILE A 7 0.18 -21.16 -0.19
CA ILE A 7 0.19 -21.74 -1.53
C ILE A 7 -1.04 -22.63 -1.74
N LEU A 8 -1.37 -23.51 -0.79
CA LEU A 8 -2.53 -24.38 -0.94
C LEU A 8 -3.84 -23.59 -1.07
N THR A 9 -4.00 -22.52 -0.30
CA THR A 9 -5.18 -21.65 -0.40
C THR A 9 -5.21 -20.91 -1.72
N HIS A 10 -4.07 -20.41 -2.19
CA HIS A 10 -3.94 -19.78 -3.50
C HIS A 10 -4.42 -20.74 -4.60
N GLU A 11 -3.88 -21.95 -4.67
CA GLU A 11 -4.26 -22.95 -5.67
C GLU A 11 -5.74 -23.38 -5.56
N ILE A 12 -6.27 -23.53 -4.35
CA ILE A 12 -7.70 -23.86 -4.15
C ILE A 12 -8.60 -22.71 -4.61
N SER A 13 -8.18 -21.46 -4.41
CA SER A 13 -8.98 -20.30 -4.77
C SER A 13 -9.21 -20.18 -6.28
N HIS A 14 -8.32 -20.73 -7.11
CA HIS A 14 -8.51 -20.79 -8.55
C HIS A 14 -9.74 -21.58 -8.98
N LEU A 15 -10.31 -22.44 -8.12
CA LEU A 15 -11.62 -23.06 -8.39
C LEU A 15 -12.71 -22.01 -8.63
N TRP A 16 -12.60 -20.84 -8.00
CA TRP A 16 -13.43 -19.67 -8.28
C TRP A 16 -12.77 -18.76 -9.33
N TRP A 17 -11.50 -18.40 -9.13
CA TRP A 17 -10.79 -17.38 -9.90
C TRP A 17 -10.09 -17.97 -11.13
N GLY A 18 -10.58 -17.67 -12.33
CA GLY A 18 -10.02 -18.17 -13.59
C GLY A 18 -10.57 -19.54 -14.03
N ILE A 19 -11.29 -20.28 -13.16
CA ILE A 19 -12.03 -21.48 -13.54
C ILE A 19 -13.53 -21.21 -13.61
N LEU A 20 -14.16 -20.82 -12.49
CA LEU A 20 -15.60 -20.57 -12.45
C LEU A 20 -15.93 -19.19 -13.04
N ALA A 21 -15.35 -18.14 -12.46
CA ALA A 21 -15.36 -16.79 -13.02
C ALA A 21 -14.10 -16.64 -13.90
N SER A 22 -14.18 -17.15 -15.13
CA SER A 22 -13.08 -17.06 -16.09
C SER A 22 -13.07 -15.68 -16.75
N PRO A 23 -11.96 -14.93 -16.72
CA PRO A 23 -11.84 -13.73 -17.53
C PRO A 23 -11.85 -14.11 -19.01
N MET A 24 -12.38 -13.23 -19.86
CA MET A 24 -12.36 -13.41 -21.32
C MET A 24 -10.94 -13.51 -21.89
N ASP A 25 -10.01 -12.72 -21.34
CA ASP A 25 -8.66 -12.64 -21.84
C ASP A 25 -7.65 -12.44 -20.70
N ILE A 26 -7.19 -13.55 -20.13
CA ILE A 26 -6.14 -13.56 -19.12
C ILE A 26 -4.79 -13.07 -19.66
N SER A 27 -4.58 -13.08 -20.99
CA SER A 27 -3.35 -12.57 -21.59
C SER A 27 -3.22 -11.05 -21.46
N ARG A 28 -4.31 -10.35 -21.14
CA ARG A 28 -4.30 -8.91 -20.90
C ARG A 28 -4.21 -8.55 -19.44
N THR A 29 -4.62 -9.41 -18.53
CA THR A 29 -4.60 -9.10 -17.10
C THR A 29 -4.83 -10.36 -16.26
N ALA A 30 -4.08 -10.44 -15.18
CA ALA A 30 -4.23 -11.48 -14.16
C ALA A 30 -4.96 -10.98 -12.90
N LEU A 31 -5.57 -9.78 -12.95
CA LEU A 31 -6.22 -9.15 -11.79
C LEU A 31 -7.27 -10.06 -11.14
N MET A 32 -8.14 -10.66 -11.96
CA MET A 32 -9.23 -11.52 -11.48
C MET A 32 -8.88 -13.01 -11.42
N SER A 33 -7.61 -13.38 -11.63
CA SER A 33 -7.11 -14.74 -11.42
C SER A 33 -6.07 -14.74 -10.30
N GLU A 34 -4.84 -14.36 -10.61
CA GLU A 34 -3.69 -14.37 -9.69
C GLU A 34 -3.82 -13.33 -8.59
N GLY A 35 -4.30 -12.12 -8.93
CA GLY A 35 -4.55 -11.06 -7.95
C GLY A 35 -5.58 -11.50 -6.90
N MET A 36 -6.71 -12.04 -7.34
CA MET A 36 -7.74 -12.59 -6.43
C MET A 36 -7.26 -13.81 -5.64
N ALA A 37 -6.39 -14.64 -6.22
CA ALA A 37 -5.80 -15.77 -5.51
C ALA A 37 -4.85 -15.31 -4.39
N ILE A 38 -4.01 -14.29 -4.62
CA ILE A 38 -3.20 -13.66 -3.57
C ILE A 38 -4.09 -13.01 -2.49
N THR A 39 -5.13 -12.28 -2.87
CA THR A 39 -6.09 -11.70 -1.92
C THR A 39 -6.76 -12.79 -1.06
N SER A 40 -7.12 -13.92 -1.67
CA SER A 40 -7.74 -15.06 -0.98
C SER A 40 -6.81 -15.72 0.03
N GLN A 41 -5.53 -15.94 -0.31
CA GLN A 41 -4.56 -16.50 0.66
C GLN A 41 -4.31 -15.53 1.83
N TYR A 42 -4.23 -14.22 1.60
CA TYR A 42 -4.00 -13.24 2.67
C TYR A 42 -5.20 -13.19 3.62
N GLU A 43 -6.40 -13.18 3.07
CA GLU A 43 -7.62 -13.20 3.87
C GLU A 43 -7.77 -14.52 4.67
N TYR A 44 -7.41 -15.67 4.08
CA TYR A 44 -7.41 -16.95 4.78
C TYR A 44 -6.43 -16.98 5.94
N ILE A 45 -5.17 -16.60 5.71
CA ILE A 45 -4.15 -16.60 6.77
C ILE A 45 -4.57 -15.68 7.91
N ARG A 46 -5.08 -14.49 7.59
CA ARG A 46 -5.63 -13.55 8.57
C ARG A 46 -6.73 -14.22 9.40
N ARG A 47 -7.78 -14.75 8.77
CA ARG A 47 -8.93 -15.34 9.47
C ARG A 47 -8.61 -16.62 10.23
N LYS A 48 -7.63 -17.41 9.78
CA LYS A 48 -7.32 -18.70 10.40
C LYS A 48 -6.36 -18.56 11.58
N TYR A 49 -5.37 -17.69 11.46
CA TYR A 49 -4.26 -17.61 12.42
C TYR A 49 -4.27 -16.33 13.26
N TYR A 50 -4.99 -15.30 12.85
CA TYR A 50 -4.94 -13.97 13.43
C TYR A 50 -6.34 -13.35 13.56
N ASP A 51 -7.36 -14.17 13.83
CA ASP A 51 -8.77 -13.74 13.97
C ASP A 51 -9.01 -12.79 15.16
N MET A 52 -8.15 -12.86 16.17
CA MET A 52 -8.17 -12.00 17.36
C MET A 52 -7.32 -10.73 17.21
N LEU A 53 -6.56 -10.57 16.13
CA LEU A 53 -5.75 -9.37 15.88
C LEU A 53 -6.52 -8.38 15.00
N ASP A 54 -6.11 -7.12 15.06
CA ASP A 54 -6.60 -6.10 14.14
C ASP A 54 -6.32 -6.51 12.69
N ALA A 55 -7.36 -6.46 11.86
CA ALA A 55 -7.30 -6.96 10.49
C ALA A 55 -6.36 -6.13 9.61
N ASP A 56 -6.32 -4.80 9.80
CA ASP A 56 -5.44 -3.93 9.03
C ASP A 56 -3.99 -4.17 9.37
N TRP A 57 -3.68 -4.37 10.66
CA TRP A 57 -2.32 -4.71 11.08
C TRP A 57 -1.84 -6.00 10.40
N VAL A 58 -2.64 -7.06 10.41
CA VAL A 58 -2.26 -8.33 9.79
C VAL A 58 -2.11 -8.18 8.28
N LEU A 59 -3.08 -7.52 7.61
CA LEU A 59 -3.03 -7.32 6.15
C LEU A 59 -1.85 -6.43 5.75
N TRP A 60 -1.54 -5.38 6.51
CA TRP A 60 -0.35 -4.57 6.29
C TRP A 60 0.91 -5.44 6.28
N THR A 61 1.10 -6.35 7.24
CA THR A 61 2.30 -7.21 7.21
C THR A 61 2.42 -8.04 5.93
N LYS A 62 1.29 -8.44 5.32
CA LYS A 62 1.25 -9.17 4.06
C LYS A 62 1.45 -8.27 2.85
N PHE A 63 0.87 -7.07 2.84
CA PHE A 63 1.05 -6.12 1.74
C PHE A 63 2.40 -5.39 1.77
N ARG A 64 3.07 -5.32 2.92
CA ARG A 64 4.48 -4.87 3.01
C ARG A 64 5.40 -5.77 2.17
N ARG A 65 5.13 -7.07 2.13
CA ARG A 65 5.85 -7.98 1.22
C ARG A 65 5.62 -7.61 -0.24
N ASN A 66 4.38 -7.36 -0.64
CA ASN A 66 4.08 -6.91 -2.01
C ASN A 66 4.76 -5.58 -2.33
N GLN A 67 4.78 -4.65 -1.38
CA GLN A 67 5.51 -3.38 -1.47
C GLN A 67 6.99 -3.63 -1.73
N ILE A 68 7.67 -4.48 -0.94
CA ILE A 68 9.10 -4.79 -1.14
C ILE A 68 9.35 -5.37 -2.53
N TYR A 69 8.50 -6.31 -2.99
CA TYR A 69 8.63 -6.86 -4.34
C TYR A 69 8.53 -5.80 -5.42
N LEU A 70 7.52 -4.93 -5.33
CA LEU A 70 7.30 -3.88 -6.31
C LEU A 70 8.47 -2.92 -6.35
N TRP A 71 8.83 -2.34 -5.20
CA TRP A 71 9.77 -1.22 -5.10
C TRP A 71 11.25 -1.58 -5.13
N TYR A 72 11.63 -2.81 -4.76
CA TYR A 72 13.04 -3.18 -4.56
C TYR A 72 13.48 -4.43 -5.32
N LEU A 73 12.60 -5.43 -5.49
CA LEU A 73 12.94 -6.61 -6.30
C LEU A 73 12.78 -6.33 -7.81
N THR A 74 11.84 -5.47 -8.15
CA THR A 74 11.62 -4.95 -9.51
C THR A 74 11.71 -3.42 -9.50
N ASP A 75 11.10 -2.79 -10.49
CA ASP A 75 10.71 -1.38 -10.45
C ASP A 75 9.25 -1.32 -10.91
N PRO A 76 8.33 -0.77 -10.10
CA PRO A 76 6.92 -0.85 -10.44
C PRO A 76 6.56 -0.03 -11.70
N GLN A 77 7.42 0.94 -12.07
CA GLN A 77 7.28 1.76 -13.28
C GLN A 77 7.78 1.04 -14.55
N THR A 78 8.65 0.02 -14.41
CA THR A 78 9.09 -0.81 -15.56
C THR A 78 8.14 -1.97 -15.85
N LEU A 79 7.35 -2.39 -14.86
CA LEU A 79 6.29 -3.37 -15.05
C LEU A 79 5.14 -2.77 -15.88
N PRO A 80 4.49 -3.55 -16.75
CA PRO A 80 3.35 -3.07 -17.52
C PRO A 80 2.18 -2.61 -16.62
N PRO A 81 1.22 -1.84 -17.17
CA PRO A 81 -0.04 -1.56 -16.47
C PRO A 81 -0.75 -2.86 -16.06
N ILE A 82 -1.57 -2.80 -15.02
CA ILE A 82 -2.38 -3.95 -14.57
C ILE A 82 -3.35 -4.40 -15.67
N LEU A 83 -3.92 -3.43 -16.38
CA LEU A 83 -4.73 -3.65 -17.57
C LEU A 83 -3.82 -3.49 -18.78
N LEU A 84 -3.29 -4.62 -19.27
CA LEU A 84 -2.44 -4.59 -20.45
C LEU A 84 -3.26 -4.11 -21.66
N PRO A 85 -2.79 -3.07 -22.36
CA PRO A 85 -3.39 -2.65 -23.62
C PRO A 85 -3.34 -3.79 -24.66
N GLU A 86 -4.24 -3.75 -25.62
CA GLU A 86 -4.19 -4.70 -26.75
C GLU A 86 -2.83 -4.61 -27.45
N GLY A 87 -2.18 -5.75 -27.68
CA GLY A 87 -0.84 -5.83 -28.25
C GLY A 87 0.31 -5.53 -27.26
N GLY A 88 0.00 -5.28 -25.98
CA GLY A 88 1.02 -5.20 -24.93
C GLY A 88 1.73 -6.55 -24.72
N SER A 89 2.93 -6.49 -24.13
CA SER A 89 3.74 -7.67 -23.85
C SER A 89 3.83 -7.91 -22.34
N TRP A 90 3.87 -9.19 -21.97
CA TRP A 90 4.16 -9.60 -20.60
C TRP A 90 5.61 -9.27 -20.26
N PRO A 91 5.95 -9.12 -18.96
CA PRO A 91 7.34 -8.99 -18.56
C PRO A 91 8.20 -10.16 -19.01
N ASP A 92 9.49 -9.92 -19.23
CA ASP A 92 10.40 -10.91 -19.81
C ASP A 92 10.84 -11.98 -18.81
N THR A 93 11.01 -11.60 -17.53
CA THR A 93 11.51 -12.50 -16.49
C THR A 93 10.37 -13.11 -15.68
N VAL A 94 10.59 -14.31 -15.15
CA VAL A 94 9.62 -14.98 -14.26
C VAL A 94 9.34 -14.15 -13.01
N ASN A 95 10.35 -13.51 -12.42
CA ASN A 95 10.16 -12.65 -11.25
C ASN A 95 9.23 -11.48 -11.59
N GLU A 96 9.49 -10.75 -12.67
CA GLU A 96 8.64 -9.62 -13.06
C GLU A 96 7.23 -10.07 -13.44
N GLN A 97 7.08 -11.22 -14.11
CA GLN A 97 5.77 -11.80 -14.41
C GLN A 97 4.98 -12.07 -13.12
N VAL A 98 5.62 -12.67 -12.11
CA VAL A 98 4.97 -12.93 -10.82
C VAL A 98 4.66 -11.62 -10.11
N VAL A 99 5.61 -10.69 -10.02
CA VAL A 99 5.37 -9.41 -9.34
C VAL A 99 4.26 -8.61 -10.01
N TRP A 100 4.23 -8.56 -11.34
CA TRP A 100 3.17 -7.91 -12.10
C TRP A 100 1.82 -8.63 -11.95
N ALA A 101 1.74 -9.92 -12.24
CA ALA A 101 0.46 -10.64 -12.31
C ALA A 101 -0.15 -10.91 -10.93
N TYR A 102 0.66 -11.07 -9.88
CA TYR A 102 0.22 -11.51 -8.55
C TYR A 102 0.23 -10.36 -7.55
N TYR A 103 1.38 -9.72 -7.35
CA TYR A 103 1.57 -8.78 -6.25
C TYR A 103 1.09 -7.37 -6.59
N LYS A 104 1.35 -6.87 -7.80
CA LYS A 104 0.82 -5.58 -8.29
C LYS A 104 -0.70 -5.59 -8.32
N THR A 105 -1.29 -6.62 -8.93
CA THR A 105 -2.75 -6.77 -9.06
C THR A 105 -3.46 -6.98 -7.71
N SER A 106 -2.92 -7.80 -6.81
CA SER A 106 -3.52 -7.99 -5.47
C SER A 106 -3.43 -6.75 -4.60
N SER A 107 -2.31 -6.02 -4.67
CA SER A 107 -2.21 -4.72 -4.01
C SER A 107 -3.25 -3.73 -4.58
N PHE A 108 -3.59 -3.82 -5.87
CA PHE A 108 -4.59 -2.93 -6.47
C PHE A 108 -6.01 -3.30 -6.02
N LEU A 109 -6.30 -4.60 -5.88
CA LEU A 109 -7.51 -5.07 -5.23
C LEU A 109 -7.58 -4.58 -3.78
N ASP A 110 -6.46 -4.53 -3.07
CA ASP A 110 -6.42 -4.01 -1.70
C ASP A 110 -6.62 -2.51 -1.62
N LEU A 111 -6.06 -1.75 -2.56
CA LEU A 111 -6.35 -0.32 -2.73
C LEU A 111 -7.85 -0.11 -2.90
N ILE A 112 -8.50 -0.85 -3.80
CA ILE A 112 -9.96 -0.81 -3.98
C ILE A 112 -10.67 -1.20 -2.68
N ARG A 113 -10.22 -2.26 -1.99
CA ARG A 113 -10.81 -2.71 -0.72
C ARG A 113 -10.76 -1.64 0.36
N VAL A 114 -9.64 -0.93 0.50
CA VAL A 114 -9.51 0.17 1.48
C VAL A 114 -10.43 1.33 1.09
N THR A 115 -10.53 1.66 -0.20
CA THR A 115 -11.44 2.71 -0.70
C THR A 115 -12.91 2.39 -0.44
N LEU A 116 -13.34 1.16 -0.72
CA LEU A 116 -14.74 0.73 -0.58
C LEU A 116 -15.12 0.38 0.86
N GLY A 117 -14.17 -0.14 1.63
CA GLY A 117 -14.42 -0.89 2.86
C GLY A 117 -14.81 -2.35 2.60
N ASP A 118 -14.61 -3.19 3.60
CA ASP A 118 -14.74 -4.66 3.51
C ASP A 118 -16.12 -5.12 3.01
N ASP A 119 -17.21 -4.61 3.59
CA ASP A 119 -18.57 -5.07 3.26
C ASP A 119 -18.90 -4.81 1.78
N ALA A 120 -18.61 -3.60 1.29
CA ALA A 120 -18.85 -3.24 -0.11
C ALA A 120 -17.92 -4.01 -1.06
N PHE A 121 -16.66 -4.20 -0.68
CA PHE A 121 -15.69 -4.97 -1.46
C PHE A 121 -16.12 -6.44 -1.62
N PHE A 122 -16.47 -7.13 -0.53
CA PHE A 122 -16.91 -8.53 -0.59
C PHE A 122 -18.28 -8.69 -1.28
N SER A 123 -19.16 -7.71 -1.14
CA SER A 123 -20.42 -7.66 -1.90
C SER A 123 -20.12 -7.56 -3.41
N ALA A 124 -19.24 -6.65 -3.83
CA ALA A 124 -18.83 -6.51 -5.22
C ALA A 124 -18.18 -7.77 -5.80
N ILE A 125 -17.33 -8.46 -5.02
CA ILE A 125 -16.77 -9.76 -5.42
C ILE A 125 -17.87 -10.79 -5.68
N THR A 126 -18.89 -10.85 -4.82
CA THR A 126 -20.00 -11.79 -4.99
C THR A 126 -20.77 -11.48 -6.28
N THR A 127 -21.10 -10.21 -6.52
CA THR A 127 -21.73 -9.76 -7.77
C THR A 127 -20.89 -10.09 -9.00
N TYR A 128 -19.56 -9.90 -8.91
CA TYR A 128 -18.63 -10.24 -10.00
C TYR A 128 -18.68 -11.74 -10.33
N VAL A 129 -18.60 -12.61 -9.32
CA VAL A 129 -18.68 -14.06 -9.54
C VAL A 129 -20.02 -14.44 -10.19
N ASP A 130 -21.12 -13.92 -9.67
CA ASP A 130 -22.46 -14.24 -10.18
C ASP A 130 -22.65 -13.80 -11.64
N ALA A 131 -22.12 -12.63 -12.01
CA ALA A 131 -22.14 -12.14 -13.38
C ALA A 131 -21.24 -12.99 -14.29
N CYS A 132 -19.98 -13.17 -13.89
CA CYS A 132 -18.94 -13.71 -14.75
C CYS A 132 -18.88 -15.25 -14.79
N THR A 133 -19.64 -15.93 -13.96
CA THR A 133 -19.83 -17.39 -14.07
C THR A 133 -20.71 -17.78 -15.26
N HIS A 134 -21.57 -16.88 -15.72
CA HIS A 134 -22.58 -17.17 -16.76
C HIS A 134 -22.45 -16.30 -18.02
N SER A 135 -21.52 -15.35 -18.04
CA SER A 135 -21.22 -14.51 -19.19
C SER A 135 -19.73 -14.29 -19.36
N GLU A 136 -19.37 -13.88 -20.57
CA GLU A 136 -18.06 -13.35 -20.91
C GLU A 136 -17.83 -12.01 -20.19
N CYS A 137 -16.92 -11.97 -19.21
CA CYS A 137 -16.51 -10.72 -18.56
C CYS A 137 -15.14 -10.26 -19.06
N VAL A 138 -15.06 -9.01 -19.50
CA VAL A 138 -13.81 -8.29 -19.66
C VAL A 138 -13.44 -7.60 -18.35
N ILE A 139 -12.19 -7.19 -18.24
CA ILE A 139 -11.71 -6.54 -17.04
C ILE A 139 -12.33 -5.15 -16.80
N ASP A 140 -12.74 -4.46 -17.87
CA ASP A 140 -13.50 -3.21 -17.75
C ASP A 140 -14.86 -3.43 -17.05
N ASP A 141 -15.38 -4.66 -17.05
CA ASP A 141 -16.59 -5.00 -16.29
C ASP A 141 -16.32 -5.01 -14.77
N VAL A 142 -15.09 -5.24 -14.31
CA VAL A 142 -14.76 -5.25 -12.87
C VAL A 142 -14.97 -3.88 -12.26
N GLU A 143 -14.45 -2.84 -12.90
CA GLU A 143 -14.66 -1.45 -12.47
C GLU A 143 -16.17 -1.17 -12.38
N THR A 144 -16.89 -1.42 -13.47
CA THR A 144 -18.34 -1.19 -13.55
C THR A 144 -19.12 -1.95 -12.47
N ILE A 145 -18.81 -3.23 -12.25
CA ILE A 145 -19.48 -4.08 -11.25
C ILE A 145 -19.20 -3.57 -9.83
N PHE A 146 -17.95 -3.17 -9.55
CA PHE A 146 -17.57 -2.67 -8.24
C PHE A 146 -18.20 -1.31 -7.93
N GLU A 147 -18.24 -0.40 -8.90
CA GLU A 147 -18.92 0.88 -8.77
C GLU A 147 -20.43 0.69 -8.56
N GLN A 148 -21.08 -0.15 -9.36
CA GLN A 148 -22.52 -0.42 -9.23
C GLN A 148 -22.88 -1.08 -7.90
N SER A 149 -22.02 -1.98 -7.40
CA SER A 149 -22.27 -2.69 -6.14
C SER A 149 -22.01 -1.81 -4.91
N SER A 150 -21.06 -0.88 -4.99
CA SER A 150 -20.64 -0.04 -3.86
C SER A 150 -21.27 1.36 -3.84
N GLY A 151 -21.68 1.87 -5.00
CA GLY A 151 -22.08 3.27 -5.17
C GLY A 151 -20.92 4.27 -5.12
N VAL A 152 -19.66 3.78 -5.13
CA VAL A 152 -18.45 4.59 -5.11
C VAL A 152 -17.84 4.59 -6.51
N GLU A 153 -17.45 5.76 -6.99
CA GLU A 153 -16.77 5.93 -8.27
C GLU A 153 -15.29 5.54 -8.15
N LEU A 154 -14.81 4.71 -9.08
CA LEU A 154 -13.48 4.08 -9.08
C LEU A 154 -12.68 4.37 -10.36
N THR A 155 -13.27 4.97 -11.39
CA THR A 155 -12.57 5.34 -12.64
C THR A 155 -11.26 6.05 -12.36
N HIS A 156 -11.25 7.01 -11.43
CA HIS A 156 -10.02 7.73 -11.08
C HIS A 156 -8.89 6.81 -10.56
N LEU A 157 -9.23 5.75 -9.81
CA LEU A 157 -8.25 4.77 -9.34
C LEU A 157 -7.76 3.86 -10.46
N PHE A 158 -8.67 3.39 -11.32
CA PHE A 158 -8.28 2.55 -12.45
C PHE A 158 -7.44 3.33 -13.46
N ASP A 159 -7.76 4.59 -13.74
CA ASP A 159 -6.97 5.46 -14.60
C ASP A 159 -5.59 5.73 -14.01
N ALA A 160 -5.51 6.00 -12.71
CA ALA A 160 -4.24 6.26 -12.03
C ALA A 160 -3.33 5.01 -11.95
N PHE A 161 -3.88 3.84 -11.62
CA PHE A 161 -3.06 2.70 -11.20
C PHE A 161 -3.23 1.43 -12.04
N ALA A 162 -4.37 1.27 -12.71
CA ALA A 162 -4.64 0.07 -13.49
C ALA A 162 -4.26 0.23 -14.97
N ARG A 163 -4.50 1.41 -15.54
CA ARG A 163 -4.29 1.73 -16.96
C ARG A 163 -2.95 2.39 -17.25
N THR A 164 -2.24 2.85 -16.22
CA THR A 164 -0.92 3.48 -16.36
C THR A 164 0.13 2.79 -15.49
N THR A 165 1.37 3.25 -15.56
CA THR A 165 2.49 2.80 -14.73
C THR A 165 2.89 3.86 -13.71
N THR A 166 1.92 4.66 -13.26
CA THR A 166 2.16 5.80 -12.36
C THR A 166 2.32 5.31 -10.92
N TYR A 167 3.41 5.76 -10.28
CA TYR A 167 3.73 5.47 -8.88
C TYR A 167 4.20 6.77 -8.23
N PRO A 168 3.28 7.59 -7.68
CA PRO A 168 3.62 8.90 -7.15
C PRO A 168 4.33 8.78 -5.80
N THR A 169 5.02 9.85 -5.43
CA THR A 169 5.52 10.07 -4.08
C THR A 169 4.65 11.13 -3.41
N LEU A 170 4.19 10.82 -2.20
CA LEU A 170 3.45 11.71 -1.32
C LEU A 170 4.36 12.21 -0.21
N GLU A 171 4.43 13.52 -0.03
CA GLU A 171 5.05 14.12 1.14
C GLU A 171 4.01 14.28 2.24
N LEU A 172 4.32 13.80 3.45
CA LEU A 172 3.46 13.84 4.63
C LEU A 172 4.07 14.75 5.69
N GLY A 173 3.39 15.85 5.98
CA GLY A 173 3.69 16.75 7.10
C GLY A 173 2.66 16.60 8.22
N PHE A 174 3.12 16.74 9.46
CA PHE A 174 2.27 16.65 10.64
C PHE A 174 2.59 17.75 11.63
N VAL A 175 1.57 18.39 12.18
CA VAL A 175 1.70 19.30 13.31
C VAL A 175 0.69 18.85 14.37
N PRO A 176 1.14 18.22 15.47
CA PRO A 176 0.23 17.77 16.51
C PRO A 176 -0.41 18.96 17.22
N CYS A 177 -1.61 18.76 17.77
CA CYS A 177 -2.23 19.77 18.61
C CYS A 177 -1.36 20.10 19.85
N ALA A 178 -1.54 21.28 20.42
CA ALA A 178 -0.88 21.64 21.68
C ALA A 178 -1.33 20.70 22.81
N PRO A 179 -0.46 20.36 23.79
CA PRO A 179 -0.75 19.37 24.84
C PRO A 179 -2.07 19.57 25.59
N ASP A 180 -2.48 20.82 25.83
CA ASP A 180 -3.70 21.18 26.57
C ASP A 180 -4.82 21.73 25.66
N ALA A 181 -4.74 21.52 24.34
CA ALA A 181 -5.73 22.03 23.39
C ALA A 181 -7.09 21.32 23.54
N SER A 182 -8.18 22.10 23.59
CA SER A 182 -9.55 21.59 23.58
C SER A 182 -10.43 22.48 22.69
N PRO A 183 -10.89 21.98 21.51
CA PRO A 183 -10.61 20.65 20.96
C PRO A 183 -9.15 20.48 20.51
N CYS A 184 -8.62 19.25 20.57
CA CYS A 184 -7.34 18.91 19.96
C CYS A 184 -7.50 18.86 18.44
N VAL A 185 -6.89 19.81 17.74
CA VAL A 185 -6.88 19.88 16.27
C VAL A 185 -5.44 19.77 15.80
N SER A 186 -5.11 18.65 15.19
CA SER A 186 -3.81 18.43 14.55
C SER A 186 -3.91 18.75 13.06
N LEU A 187 -2.83 19.26 12.47
CA LEU A 187 -2.78 19.57 11.05
C LEU A 187 -1.97 18.51 10.32
N VAL A 188 -2.58 17.86 9.33
CA VAL A 188 -1.87 16.98 8.39
C VAL A 188 -1.76 17.70 7.06
N THR A 189 -0.56 17.78 6.50
CA THR A 189 -0.33 18.32 5.16
C THR A 189 0.10 17.19 4.25
N LEU A 190 -0.57 17.06 3.11
CA LEU A 190 -0.13 16.16 2.04
C LEU A 190 0.28 16.97 0.82
N SER A 191 1.35 16.57 0.17
CA SER A 191 1.71 17.10 -1.14
C SER A 191 2.17 16.01 -2.11
N GLN A 192 2.04 16.30 -3.40
CA GLN A 192 2.40 15.41 -4.50
C GLN A 192 3.01 16.22 -5.65
N GLU A 193 3.92 15.61 -6.39
CA GLU A 193 4.62 16.28 -7.51
C GLU A 193 3.72 16.50 -8.73
N THR A 194 2.79 15.58 -8.96
CA THR A 194 1.85 15.61 -10.08
C THR A 194 0.43 15.63 -9.53
N GLU A 195 -0.44 16.45 -10.11
CA GLU A 195 -1.84 16.53 -9.67
C GLU A 195 -2.58 15.25 -10.07
N MET A 196 -2.95 14.47 -9.05
CA MET A 196 -3.70 13.22 -9.20
C MET A 196 -4.74 13.12 -8.10
N SER A 197 -5.85 12.42 -8.37
CA SER A 197 -6.87 12.14 -7.33
C SER A 197 -6.50 10.86 -6.60
N LEU A 198 -5.98 11.00 -5.38
CA LEU A 198 -5.49 9.90 -4.57
C LEU A 198 -6.33 9.73 -3.30
N PRO A 199 -7.01 8.58 -3.11
CA PRO A 199 -7.57 8.28 -1.81
C PRO A 199 -6.46 7.96 -0.83
N VAL A 200 -6.56 8.58 0.34
CA VAL A 200 -5.66 8.37 1.46
C VAL A 200 -6.49 8.05 2.70
N GLU A 201 -5.98 7.13 3.51
CA GLU A 201 -6.51 6.87 4.84
C GLU A 201 -5.40 7.17 5.83
N LEU A 202 -5.65 8.12 6.73
CA LEU A 202 -4.72 8.60 7.74
C LEU A 202 -5.03 7.91 9.06
N PHE A 203 -4.01 7.33 9.68
CA PHE A 203 -4.02 6.78 11.03
C PHE A 203 -3.32 7.77 11.95
N LEU A 204 -4.03 8.24 12.96
CA LEU A 204 -3.47 9.08 14.01
C LEU A 204 -3.23 8.20 15.22
N GLU A 205 -2.00 8.22 15.71
CA GLU A 205 -1.50 7.32 16.75
C GLU A 205 -1.13 8.11 18.02
N ASP A 206 -1.34 7.49 19.17
CA ASP A 206 -0.87 7.98 20.47
C ASP A 206 0.60 7.56 20.75
N GLU A 207 1.11 7.88 21.94
CA GLU A 207 2.49 7.59 22.36
C GLU A 207 2.79 6.07 22.42
N ASP A 208 1.77 5.23 22.59
CA ASP A 208 1.90 3.77 22.60
C ASP A 208 1.78 3.16 21.19
N GLY A 209 1.58 3.99 20.16
CA GLY A 209 1.37 3.56 18.77
C GLY A 209 -0.03 3.00 18.52
N VAL A 210 -1.00 3.27 19.40
CA VAL A 210 -2.40 2.85 19.22
C VAL A 210 -3.09 3.83 18.29
N ILE A 211 -3.78 3.32 17.28
CA ILE A 211 -4.58 4.14 16.36
C ILE A 211 -5.82 4.66 17.12
N ILE A 212 -5.80 5.94 17.47
CA ILE A 212 -6.90 6.63 18.17
C ILE A 212 -7.91 7.26 17.21
N HIS A 213 -7.51 7.54 15.97
CA HIS A 213 -8.39 8.10 14.95
C HIS A 213 -8.02 7.65 13.54
N ARG A 214 -9.04 7.48 12.70
CA ARG A 214 -8.91 7.15 11.27
C ARG A 214 -9.65 8.18 10.44
N ALA A 215 -8.92 8.88 9.57
CA ALA A 215 -9.49 9.88 8.68
C ALA A 215 -9.31 9.45 7.23
N ARG A 216 -10.42 9.37 6.48
CA ARG A 216 -10.38 9.17 5.02
C ARG A 216 -10.43 10.51 4.32
N ALA A 217 -9.55 10.70 3.36
CA ALA A 217 -9.50 11.90 2.55
C ALA A 217 -9.12 11.56 1.10
N THR A 218 -9.32 12.55 0.22
CA THR A 218 -8.85 12.49 -1.16
C THR A 218 -7.94 13.68 -1.39
N LEU A 219 -6.68 13.42 -1.75
CA LEU A 219 -5.78 14.44 -2.23
C LEU A 219 -6.03 14.60 -3.73
N SER A 220 -6.59 15.74 -4.15
CA SER A 220 -6.91 16.02 -5.56
C SER A 220 -6.12 17.19 -6.16
N SER A 221 -5.28 17.85 -5.34
CA SER A 221 -4.43 18.98 -5.71
C SER A 221 -2.97 18.65 -5.41
N LEU A 222 -2.04 19.47 -5.91
CA LEU A 222 -0.61 19.32 -5.60
C LEU A 222 -0.30 19.39 -4.10
N SER A 223 -1.12 20.08 -3.32
CA SER A 223 -1.03 20.10 -1.87
C SER A 223 -2.40 20.36 -1.25
N ALA A 224 -2.64 19.78 -0.07
CA ALA A 224 -3.82 20.02 0.73
C ALA A 224 -3.51 19.89 2.22
N GLU A 225 -4.25 20.65 3.02
CA GLU A 225 -4.21 20.61 4.48
C GLU A 225 -5.49 19.97 5.02
N PHE A 226 -5.32 19.06 5.99
CA PHE A 226 -6.38 18.33 6.64
C PHE A 226 -6.30 18.63 8.14
N PRO A 227 -7.09 19.60 8.65
CA PRO A 227 -7.27 19.77 10.09
C PRO A 227 -8.11 18.62 10.63
N ILE A 228 -7.56 17.84 11.55
CA ILE A 228 -8.19 16.64 12.12
C ILE A 228 -8.43 16.89 13.61
N THR A 229 -9.69 16.78 14.01
CA THR A 229 -10.10 16.89 15.41
C THR A 229 -10.13 15.51 16.04
N THR A 230 -9.43 15.34 17.16
CA THR A 230 -9.41 14.10 17.95
C THR A 230 -9.79 14.36 19.40
N ASP A 231 -10.28 13.33 20.09
CA ASP A 231 -10.60 13.40 21.51
C ASP A 231 -9.32 13.46 22.36
N ASP A 232 -8.34 12.62 22.02
CA ASP A 232 -7.01 12.56 22.63
C ASP A 232 -5.94 13.14 21.69
N ARG A 233 -4.79 13.52 22.25
CA ARG A 233 -3.67 14.06 21.47
C ARG A 233 -2.99 12.94 20.67
N ALA A 234 -3.05 13.04 19.35
CA ALA A 234 -2.20 12.27 18.47
C ALA A 234 -0.76 12.81 18.50
N VAL A 235 0.21 11.92 18.56
CA VAL A 235 1.64 12.27 18.51
C VAL A 235 2.28 11.90 17.18
N ARG A 236 1.66 11.00 16.41
CA ARG A 236 2.12 10.56 15.09
C ARG A 236 0.97 10.48 14.11
N VAL A 237 1.29 10.59 12.83
CA VAL A 237 0.35 10.30 11.73
C VAL A 237 0.99 9.39 10.70
N ARG A 238 0.23 8.43 10.19
CA ARG A 238 0.68 7.53 9.14
C ARG A 238 -0.38 7.41 8.07
N ILE A 239 0.02 7.38 6.80
CA ILE A 239 -0.89 6.89 5.76
C ILE A 239 -0.99 5.37 5.90
N ASN A 240 -2.20 4.83 5.79
CA ASN A 240 -2.49 3.40 5.86
C ASN A 240 -1.45 2.62 5.05
N PRO A 241 -0.57 1.86 5.73
CA PRO A 241 0.56 1.22 5.06
C PRO A 241 0.16 0.21 3.99
N ARG A 242 -1.08 -0.29 4.01
CA ARG A 242 -1.65 -1.15 2.96
C ARG A 242 -1.66 -0.48 1.58
N LEU A 243 -1.71 0.85 1.53
CA LEU A 243 -1.78 1.63 0.29
C LEU A 243 -0.39 1.90 -0.33
N GLN A 244 0.69 1.70 0.42
CA GLN A 244 2.04 2.11 0.03
C GLN A 244 2.70 1.22 -1.02
N ALA A 245 1.99 0.19 -1.50
CA ALA A 245 2.36 -0.53 -2.71
C ALA A 245 2.19 0.34 -3.97
N PHE A 246 1.25 1.30 -4.00
CA PHE A 246 0.95 2.13 -5.17
C PHE A 246 1.52 3.53 -5.14
N TYR A 247 1.91 4.00 -3.97
CA TYR A 247 2.57 5.27 -3.82
C TYR A 247 3.54 5.24 -2.66
N ARG A 248 4.63 5.98 -2.81
CA ARG A 248 5.62 6.13 -1.74
C ARG A 248 5.18 7.26 -0.84
N VAL A 249 5.47 7.14 0.45
CA VAL A 249 5.25 8.21 1.43
C VAL A 249 6.60 8.60 1.99
N VAL A 250 6.92 9.89 1.92
CA VAL A 250 8.13 10.48 2.48
C VAL A 250 7.73 11.59 3.46
N PRO A 251 8.53 11.85 4.50
CA PRO A 251 8.21 12.92 5.43
C PRO A 251 8.49 14.29 4.82
N ALA A 252 7.67 15.29 5.18
CA ALA A 252 7.93 16.69 4.86
C ALA A 252 9.13 17.25 5.64
N VAL A 253 9.40 16.68 6.81
CA VAL A 253 10.55 17.00 7.64
C VAL A 253 11.66 16.01 7.33
N ILE A 254 12.83 16.52 6.92
CA ILE A 254 13.96 15.67 6.54
C ILE A 254 14.36 14.83 7.76
N GLY A 255 14.28 13.50 7.64
CA GLY A 255 14.68 12.56 8.69
C GLY A 255 13.58 12.20 9.69
N ASP A 256 12.35 12.70 9.54
CA ASP A 256 11.21 12.30 10.36
C ASP A 256 10.66 10.95 9.86
N VAL A 257 11.34 9.86 10.21
CA VAL A 257 10.96 8.51 9.73
C VAL A 257 9.74 7.96 10.48
N ASN A 258 9.46 8.51 11.66
CA ASN A 258 8.37 8.09 12.52
C ASN A 258 7.07 8.90 12.31
N PHE A 259 7.14 9.99 11.55
CA PHE A 259 6.06 10.90 11.16
C PHE A 259 5.35 11.55 12.36
N ASP A 260 6.11 11.98 13.37
CA ASP A 260 5.64 12.80 14.49
C ASP A 260 5.75 14.30 14.23
N GLY A 261 6.31 14.69 13.09
CA GLY A 261 6.47 16.08 12.67
C GLY A 261 7.77 16.71 13.16
N GLU A 262 8.70 15.94 13.73
CA GLU A 262 10.04 16.40 14.06
C GLU A 262 11.11 15.37 13.70
N THR A 263 12.37 15.78 13.72
CA THR A 263 13.49 14.86 13.52
C THR A 263 14.37 14.89 14.75
N ASP A 264 14.37 13.81 15.52
CA ASP A 264 14.99 13.77 16.82
C ASP A 264 15.72 12.45 17.13
N GLY A 265 15.97 12.18 18.41
CA GLY A 265 16.67 10.98 18.85
C GLY A 265 15.88 9.69 18.65
N PHE A 266 14.55 9.75 18.58
CA PHE A 266 13.70 8.59 18.33
C PHE A 266 13.79 8.15 16.87
N ASP A 267 13.81 9.08 15.91
CA ASP A 267 14.04 8.74 14.49
C ASP A 267 15.39 8.04 14.29
N TRP A 268 16.44 8.62 14.88
CA TRP A 268 17.77 8.04 14.82
C TRP A 268 17.80 6.63 15.42
N LEU A 269 17.11 6.42 16.55
CA LEU A 269 17.03 5.11 17.19
C LEU A 269 16.29 4.08 16.31
N GLU A 270 15.20 4.47 15.63
CA GLU A 270 14.48 3.57 14.73
C GLU A 270 15.38 3.07 13.57
N VAL A 271 16.12 3.99 12.93
CA VAL A 271 17.06 3.63 11.85
C VAL A 271 18.19 2.75 12.36
N VAL A 272 18.81 3.09 13.51
CA VAL A 272 19.91 2.30 14.10
C VAL A 272 19.46 0.87 14.45
N LEU A 273 18.24 0.69 14.98
CA LEU A 273 17.72 -0.63 15.30
C LEU A 273 17.47 -1.51 14.06
N ALA A 274 17.30 -0.89 12.89
CA ALA A 274 17.10 -1.56 11.61
C ALA A 274 18.37 -1.63 10.75
N GLN A 275 19.48 -1.04 11.18
CA GLN A 275 20.72 -0.96 10.40
C GLN A 275 21.24 -2.34 9.97
N GLY A 276 21.67 -2.41 8.71
CA GLY A 276 22.16 -3.63 8.06
C GLY A 276 21.08 -4.49 7.41
N ARG A 277 19.79 -4.16 7.59
CA ARG A 277 18.71 -4.79 6.84
C ARG A 277 18.74 -4.39 5.38
N ARG A 278 18.30 -5.30 4.52
CA ARG A 278 18.24 -5.12 3.07
C ARG A 278 16.88 -5.56 2.57
N ALA A 279 16.23 -4.74 1.77
CA ALA A 279 14.94 -5.08 1.16
C ALA A 279 15.06 -6.38 0.35
N VAL A 280 16.14 -6.49 -0.41
CA VAL A 280 16.51 -7.66 -1.22
C VAL A 280 17.92 -8.11 -0.83
N LEU A 281 18.11 -9.42 -0.64
CA LEU A 281 19.40 -10.00 -0.30
C LEU A 281 20.42 -9.78 -1.42
N ASP A 282 21.67 -9.49 -1.04
CA ASP A 282 22.79 -9.30 -1.98
C ASP A 282 23.14 -10.62 -2.70
N LYS A 283 22.55 -10.82 -3.87
CA LYS A 283 22.72 -11.98 -4.74
C LYS A 283 22.73 -11.54 -6.20
N VAL A 284 23.39 -12.31 -7.06
CA VAL A 284 23.51 -12.00 -8.50
C VAL A 284 22.15 -11.93 -9.20
N ASN A 285 21.23 -12.83 -8.84
CA ASN A 285 19.87 -12.88 -9.38
C ASN A 285 18.91 -13.21 -8.21
N PRO A 286 18.52 -12.22 -7.40
CA PRO A 286 17.61 -12.45 -6.29
C PRO A 286 16.25 -12.91 -6.80
N GLY A 287 15.66 -13.88 -6.12
CA GLY A 287 14.30 -14.36 -6.38
C GLY A 287 13.27 -13.81 -5.40
N LEU A 288 12.03 -14.24 -5.56
CA LEU A 288 10.92 -13.93 -4.64
C LEU A 288 11.22 -14.32 -3.18
N TYR A 289 12.07 -15.31 -2.93
CA TYR A 289 12.41 -15.76 -1.58
C TYR A 289 13.62 -15.04 -0.98
N ASP A 290 14.20 -14.09 -1.69
CA ASP A 290 15.42 -13.37 -1.31
C ASP A 290 15.12 -11.95 -0.84
N ILE A 291 14.00 -11.76 -0.13
CA ILE A 291 13.61 -10.48 0.47
C ILE A 291 13.62 -10.56 2.01
N ASP A 292 13.79 -9.42 2.68
CA ASP A 292 13.58 -9.31 4.12
C ASP A 292 12.15 -8.81 4.40
N GLU A 293 11.22 -9.70 4.75
CA GLU A 293 9.85 -9.32 5.09
C GLU A 293 9.74 -8.38 6.30
N GLN A 294 10.81 -8.23 7.10
CA GLN A 294 10.88 -7.29 8.23
C GLN A 294 11.48 -5.93 7.85
N PHE A 295 11.95 -5.75 6.61
CA PHE A 295 12.41 -4.47 6.10
C PHE A 295 11.26 -3.46 6.13
N ASP A 296 11.50 -2.29 6.73
CA ASP A 296 10.55 -1.18 6.78
C ASP A 296 11.04 -0.10 5.81
N THR A 297 10.27 0.14 4.76
CA THR A 297 10.65 1.07 3.69
C THR A 297 10.71 2.52 4.14
N ARG A 298 10.13 2.87 5.29
CA ARG A 298 10.23 4.22 5.86
C ARG A 298 11.63 4.54 6.39
N LEU A 299 12.36 3.50 6.79
CA LEU A 299 13.69 3.63 7.39
C LEU A 299 14.82 3.69 6.34
N ASP A 300 14.50 3.34 5.08
CA ASP A 300 15.37 3.49 3.91
C ASP A 300 15.08 4.84 3.24
N THR A 301 15.63 5.87 3.86
CA THR A 301 15.41 7.28 3.53
C THR A 301 16.13 7.72 2.27
N VAL A 302 17.24 7.05 1.92
CA VAL A 302 17.97 7.31 0.66
C VAL A 302 17.49 6.43 -0.50
N ILE A 303 16.61 5.47 -0.22
CA ILE A 303 15.89 4.64 -1.20
C ILE A 303 16.86 3.83 -2.05
N ASP A 304 17.82 3.16 -1.41
CA ASP A 304 18.74 2.25 -2.08
C ASP A 304 18.50 0.77 -1.71
N GLY A 305 17.50 0.52 -0.85
CA GLY A 305 17.11 -0.82 -0.40
C GLY A 305 18.01 -1.38 0.70
N VAL A 306 18.87 -0.56 1.32
CA VAL A 306 19.73 -0.94 2.43
C VAL A 306 19.60 0.11 3.53
N ILE A 307 19.30 -0.32 4.75
CA ILE A 307 19.29 0.61 5.89
C ILE A 307 20.73 0.70 6.41
N ASP A 308 21.42 1.81 6.16
CA ASP A 308 22.83 1.97 6.52
C ASP A 308 23.23 3.39 6.99
N ASP A 309 24.52 3.70 6.94
CA ASP A 309 25.05 5.00 7.38
C ASP A 309 24.50 6.16 6.51
N GLY A 310 24.13 5.92 5.26
CA GLY A 310 23.52 6.91 4.38
C GLY A 310 22.18 7.43 4.91
N ASP A 311 21.37 6.55 5.51
CA ASP A 311 20.12 6.94 6.15
C ASP A 311 20.38 7.76 7.41
N LEU A 312 21.32 7.30 8.25
CA LEU A 312 21.70 7.99 9.48
C LEU A 312 22.27 9.39 9.21
N ASP A 313 23.00 9.56 8.10
CA ASP A 313 23.49 10.86 7.66
C ASP A 313 22.33 11.80 7.30
N LEU A 314 21.25 11.29 6.69
CA LEU A 314 20.05 12.07 6.39
C LEU A 314 19.32 12.50 7.68
N ILE A 315 19.15 11.58 8.65
CA ILE A 315 18.56 11.92 9.96
C ILE A 315 19.41 12.97 10.66
N SER A 316 20.73 12.81 10.63
CA SER A 316 21.68 13.75 11.24
C SER A 316 21.63 15.13 10.60
N ALA A 317 21.40 15.21 9.29
CA ALA A 317 21.22 16.48 8.58
C ALA A 317 19.88 17.17 8.91
N GLY A 318 18.86 16.39 9.27
CA GLY A 318 17.55 16.84 9.68
C GLY A 318 17.39 17.14 11.17
N PHE A 319 18.33 16.71 12.01
CA PHE A 319 18.16 16.73 13.46
C PHE A 319 17.77 18.10 14.03
N GLY A 320 16.66 18.14 14.77
CA GLY A 320 16.03 19.34 15.32
C GLY A 320 15.09 20.08 14.36
N ALA A 321 14.85 19.56 13.15
CA ALA A 321 13.85 20.08 12.24
C ALA A 321 12.43 19.77 12.76
N VAL A 322 11.50 20.69 12.52
CA VAL A 322 10.09 20.57 12.93
C VAL A 322 9.18 21.04 11.82
N SER A 323 8.06 20.36 11.66
CA SER A 323 7.00 20.70 10.71
C SER A 323 6.35 22.04 11.06
N GLY A 324 6.09 22.87 10.05
CA GLY A 324 5.53 24.21 10.24
C GLY A 324 6.50 25.25 10.84
N GLY A 325 7.75 24.87 11.13
CA GLY A 325 8.80 25.80 11.56
C GLY A 325 9.35 26.64 10.42
N ALA A 326 9.34 27.97 10.56
CA ALA A 326 10.17 28.83 9.73
C ALA A 326 11.65 28.59 10.09
N LYS A 327 12.49 28.31 9.08
CA LYS A 327 13.95 28.27 9.22
C LYS A 327 14.51 29.57 9.79
#